data_AF-A0A933YJX6-F1
#
_entry.id   AF-A0A933YJX6-F1
#
_cell.length_a   1.000
_cell.length_b   1.000
_cell.length_c   1.000
_cell.angle_alpha   90.00
_cell.angle_beta   90.00
_cell.angle_gamma   90.00
#
_symmetry.space_group_name_H-M   'P 1'
#
loop_
_entity.id
_entity.type
_entity.pdbx_description
1 polymer ?
#
loop_
_entity_poly.entity_id
_entity_poly.type
_entity_poly.pdbx_seq_one_letter_code
_entity_poly.pdbx_strand_id
1 'polypeptide(L)'
;RDASQQAAIGEPISIEENFKHLRKGDLVFFGRKATAEKKERITHVGIYIDSLRFMHEGGDVRINSFDLQAPDFSEFRAKSVVRAARIIGVGEERGVRRLKSIPYFISNENQ
;
A
#
# COMPACT_ATOMS: atom_id res chain seq x y z
N ARG A 1 -14.07 -3.80 -0.91
CA ARG A 1 -12.73 -4.00 -1.51
C ARG A 1 -11.77 -3.54 -0.44
N ASP A 2 -11.01 -4.48 0.13
CA ASP A 2 -10.44 -4.29 1.46
C ASP A 2 -8.92 -4.15 1.37
N ALA A 3 -8.29 -3.48 2.36
CA ALA A 3 -6.84 -3.32 2.39
C ALA A 3 -6.09 -4.67 2.34
N SER A 4 -6.67 -5.72 2.94
CA SER A 4 -6.15 -7.09 2.87
C SER A 4 -6.12 -7.65 1.46
N GLN A 5 -7.15 -7.36 0.64
CA GLN A 5 -7.19 -7.77 -0.77
C GLN A 5 -6.18 -7.00 -1.61
N GLN A 6 -5.99 -5.71 -1.32
CA GLN A 6 -4.99 -4.88 -2.00
C GLN A 6 -3.56 -5.32 -1.70
N ALA A 7 -3.30 -5.81 -0.50
CA ALA A 7 -1.98 -6.32 -0.11
C ALA A 7 -1.58 -7.64 -0.79
N ALA A 8 -2.53 -8.32 -1.43
CA ALA A 8 -2.31 -9.58 -2.15
C ALA A 8 -1.99 -9.37 -3.65
N ILE A 9 -2.02 -8.13 -4.14
CA ILE A 9 -1.77 -7.79 -5.54
C ILE A 9 -0.56 -6.85 -5.67
N GLY A 10 -0.01 -6.74 -6.88
CA GLY A 10 1.19 -5.96 -7.17
C GLY A 10 2.49 -6.73 -6.97
N GLU A 11 3.60 -6.00 -7.05
CA GLU A 11 4.95 -6.51 -6.75
C GLU A 11 5.27 -6.24 -5.28
N PRO A 12 5.56 -7.27 -4.46
CA PRO A 12 5.97 -7.07 -3.08
C PRO A 12 7.26 -6.27 -2.99
N ILE A 13 7.29 -5.26 -2.12
CA ILE A 13 8.48 -4.44 -1.87
C ILE A 13 8.97 -4.71 -0.45
N SER A 14 10.29 -4.92 -0.31
CA SER A 14 10.90 -5.05 1.01
C SER A 14 10.75 -3.74 1.79
N ILE A 15 10.30 -3.87 3.04
CA ILE A 15 10.19 -2.77 4.01
C ILE A 15 11.38 -2.75 4.98
N GLU A 16 12.37 -3.61 4.75
CA GLU A 16 13.61 -3.63 5.52
C GLU A 16 14.50 -2.43 5.17
N GLU A 17 15.63 -2.29 5.88
CA GLU A 17 16.63 -1.26 5.61
C GLU A 17 16.05 0.15 5.51
N ASN A 18 15.14 0.45 6.44
CA ASN A 18 14.45 1.74 6.54
C ASN A 18 13.75 2.16 5.24
N PHE A 19 13.00 1.23 4.63
CA PHE A 19 12.16 1.51 3.47
C PHE A 19 12.90 1.99 2.22
N LYS A 20 14.20 1.71 2.09
CA LYS A 20 15.04 2.21 0.98
C LYS A 20 14.54 1.82 -0.43
N HIS A 21 13.70 0.79 -0.54
CA HIS A 21 13.17 0.28 -1.79
C HIS A 21 11.80 0.86 -2.17
N LEU A 22 11.16 1.61 -1.27
CA LEU A 22 9.91 2.29 -1.57
C LEU A 22 10.12 3.39 -2.61
N ARG A 23 9.14 3.51 -3.49
CA ARG A 23 9.04 4.56 -4.51
C ARG A 23 7.70 5.24 -4.40
N LYS A 24 7.65 6.48 -4.87
CA LYS A 24 6.41 7.26 -4.96
C LYS A 24 5.30 6.43 -5.63
N GLY A 25 4.16 6.33 -4.97
CA GLY A 25 3.00 5.57 -5.43
C GLY A 25 2.96 4.11 -4.97
N ASP A 26 3.99 3.59 -4.30
CA ASP A 26 3.92 2.28 -3.65
C ASP A 26 2.89 2.31 -2.51
N LEU A 27 2.13 1.22 -2.35
CA LEU A 27 1.19 1.06 -1.25
C LEU A 27 1.93 0.53 -0.02
N VAL A 28 1.63 1.10 1.15
CA VAL A 28 2.13 0.66 2.45
C VAL A 28 0.96 0.16 3.29
N PHE A 29 1.06 -1.06 3.79
CA PHE A 29 0.00 -1.74 4.52
C PHE A 29 0.33 -1.84 6.00
N PHE A 30 -0.64 -1.52 6.84
CA PHE A 30 -0.49 -1.49 8.29
C PHE A 30 -1.42 -2.46 8.99
N GLY A 31 -1.00 -2.88 10.17
CA GLY A 31 -1.79 -3.68 11.09
C GLY A 31 -0.91 -4.45 12.06
N ARG A 32 -1.23 -5.72 12.25
CA ARG A 32 -0.51 -6.62 13.16
C ARG A 32 0.38 -7.57 12.36
N LYS A 33 1.67 -7.60 12.69
CA LYS A 33 2.61 -8.60 12.17
C LYS A 33 2.24 -10.01 12.64
N ALA A 34 2.67 -11.03 11.90
CA ALA A 34 2.50 -12.41 12.35
C ALA A 34 3.36 -12.69 13.59
N THR A 35 2.84 -13.50 14.51
CA THR A 35 3.58 -14.13 15.60
C THR A 35 3.46 -15.65 15.44
N ALA A 36 4.13 -16.44 16.30
CA ALA A 36 4.02 -17.90 16.25
C ALA A 36 2.56 -18.38 16.46
N GLU A 37 1.76 -17.62 17.22
CA GLU A 37 0.40 -17.98 17.61
C GLU A 37 -0.67 -17.32 16.73
N LYS A 38 -0.34 -16.23 16.03
CA LYS A 38 -1.31 -15.40 15.31
C LYS A 38 -0.80 -15.01 13.94
N LYS A 39 -1.62 -15.25 12.92
CA LYS A 39 -1.37 -14.76 11.56
C LYS A 39 -1.32 -13.23 11.51
N GLU A 40 -0.62 -12.71 10.50
CA GLU A 40 -0.65 -11.27 10.21
C GLU A 40 -2.09 -10.80 9.95
N ARG A 41 -2.35 -9.52 10.22
CA ARG A 41 -3.63 -8.89 9.91
C ARG A 41 -3.39 -7.48 9.41
N ILE A 42 -3.83 -7.22 8.19
CA ILE A 42 -3.81 -5.89 7.58
C ILE A 42 -5.15 -5.21 7.88
N THR A 43 -5.08 -3.99 8.38
CA THR A 43 -6.24 -3.19 8.80
C THR A 43 -6.25 -1.80 8.18
N HIS A 44 -5.14 -1.37 7.57
CA HIS A 44 -4.99 -0.03 7.00
C HIS A 44 -4.10 -0.06 5.76
N VAL A 45 -4.26 0.95 4.90
CA VAL A 45 -3.37 1.18 3.74
C VAL A 45 -3.08 2.68 3.60
N GLY A 46 -1.90 3.00 3.10
CA GLY A 46 -1.49 4.34 2.70
C GLY A 46 -0.69 4.29 1.39
N ILE A 47 -0.47 5.44 0.79
CA ILE A 47 0.31 5.62 -0.44
C ILE A 47 1.62 6.32 -0.06
N TYR A 48 2.75 5.68 -0.32
CA TYR A 48 4.05 6.29 -0.14
C TYR A 48 4.24 7.45 -1.14
N ILE A 49 4.73 8.59 -0.67
CA ILE A 49 4.91 9.78 -1.49
C ILE A 49 6.38 10.06 -1.78
N ASP A 50 7.18 10.34 -0.76
CA ASP A 50 8.64 10.50 -0.80
C ASP A 50 9.17 10.62 0.64
N SER A 51 10.49 10.66 0.83
CA SER A 51 11.15 11.09 2.08
C SER A 51 10.57 10.47 3.36
N LEU A 52 10.28 9.16 3.32
CA LEU A 52 9.66 8.41 4.42
C LEU A 52 8.23 8.84 4.79
N ARG A 53 7.58 9.65 3.96
CA ARG A 53 6.19 10.08 4.11
C ARG A 53 5.22 9.25 3.31
N PHE A 54 4.00 9.19 3.82
CA PHE A 54 2.87 8.51 3.18
C PHE A 54 1.58 9.29 3.43
N MET A 55 0.67 9.21 2.48
CA MET A 55 -0.69 9.73 2.57
C MET A 55 -1.65 8.60 2.90
N HIS A 56 -2.57 8.82 3.84
CA HIS A 56 -3.58 7.82 4.19
C HIS A 56 -4.85 8.49 4.73
N GLU A 57 -5.95 7.75 4.73
CA GLU A 57 -7.23 8.17 5.32
C GLU A 57 -7.56 7.21 6.47
N GLY A 58 -7.92 7.74 7.64
CA GLY A 58 -8.29 6.98 8.84
C GLY A 58 -9.20 7.80 9.76
N GLY A 59 -10.19 8.46 9.17
CA GLY A 59 -11.00 9.54 9.71
C GLY A 59 -11.00 10.73 8.76
N ASP A 60 -9.79 11.21 8.44
CA ASP A 60 -9.47 12.29 7.50
C ASP A 60 -8.20 11.97 6.71
N VAL A 61 -8.00 12.65 5.58
CA VAL A 61 -6.79 12.50 4.76
C VAL A 61 -5.63 13.22 5.44
N ARG A 62 -4.57 12.48 5.76
CA ARG A 62 -3.36 13.00 6.39
C ARG A 62 -2.11 12.55 5.67
N ILE A 63 -1.06 13.35 5.84
CA ILE A 63 0.31 12.96 5.52
C ILE A 63 1.01 12.71 6.85
N ASN A 64 1.63 11.55 6.98
CA ASN A 64 2.44 11.17 8.12
C ASN A 64 3.80 10.66 7.64
N SER A 65 4.77 10.67 8.54
CA SER A 65 6.14 10.24 8.30
C SER A 65 6.53 9.02 9.13
N PHE A 66 7.42 8.20 8.59
CA PHE A 66 8.16 7.17 9.31
C PHE A 66 9.47 7.68 9.92
N ASP A 67 9.89 8.89 9.55
CA ASP A 67 11.10 9.52 10.10
C ASP A 67 10.82 10.08 11.50
N LEU A 68 11.56 9.60 12.50
CA LEU A 68 11.50 10.04 13.90
C LEU A 68 11.76 11.54 14.09
N GLN A 69 12.49 12.18 13.17
CA GLN A 69 12.82 13.60 13.25
C GLN A 69 11.82 14.50 12.52
N ALA A 70 10.85 13.92 11.82
CA ALA A 70 9.86 14.69 11.08
C ALA A 70 8.75 15.20 12.01
N PRO A 71 8.24 16.43 11.81
CA PRO A 71 7.15 16.99 12.63
C PRO A 71 5.84 16.21 12.48
N ASP A 72 5.68 15.52 11.35
CA ASP A 72 4.56 14.65 11.00
C ASP A 72 4.83 13.17 11.29
N PHE A 73 5.82 12.85 12.13
CA PHE A 73 6.12 11.48 12.54
C PHE A 73 4.93 10.79 13.21
N SER A 74 4.68 9.55 12.81
CA SER A 74 3.65 8.71 13.42
C SER A 74 4.24 7.41 13.93
N GLU A 75 4.57 7.36 15.22
CA GLU A 75 5.13 6.18 15.87
C GLU A 75 4.21 4.96 15.72
N PHE A 76 2.90 5.17 15.89
CA PHE A 76 1.90 4.13 15.72
C PHE A 76 1.93 3.52 14.31
N ARG A 77 2.06 4.36 13.28
CA ARG A 77 2.12 3.89 11.88
C ARG A 77 3.46 3.25 11.55
N ALA A 78 4.57 3.82 11.99
CA ALA A 78 5.89 3.24 11.82
C ALA A 78 5.99 1.82 12.42
N LYS A 79 5.47 1.62 13.64
CA LYS A 79 5.49 0.31 14.30
C LYS A 79 4.53 -0.71 13.68
N SER A 80 3.46 -0.24 13.04
CA SER A 80 2.41 -1.10 12.48
C SER A 80 2.58 -1.44 11.01
N VAL A 81 3.67 -1.04 10.33
CA VAL A 81 3.90 -1.46 8.94
C VAL A 81 4.08 -2.98 8.88
N VAL A 82 3.34 -3.62 7.97
CA VAL A 82 3.35 -5.08 7.76
C VAL A 82 3.91 -5.44 6.40
N ARG A 83 3.49 -4.73 5.33
CA ARG A 83 3.91 -5.01 3.94
C ARG A 83 3.96 -3.72 3.12
N ALA A 84 4.64 -3.78 1.99
CA ALA A 84 4.50 -2.81 0.92
C ALA A 84 4.35 -3.50 -0.44
N ALA A 85 3.64 -2.86 -1.36
CA ALA A 85 3.48 -3.37 -2.72
C ALA A 85 3.50 -2.24 -3.76
N ARG A 86 4.19 -2.49 -4.87
CA ARG A 86 4.15 -1.64 -6.05
C ARG A 86 2.98 -2.05 -6.94
N ILE A 87 2.19 -1.06 -7.35
CA ILE A 87 1.04 -1.26 -8.24
C ILE A 87 1.30 -0.66 -9.62
N ILE A 88 2.03 0.47 -9.66
CA ILE A 88 2.34 1.18 -10.90
C ILE A 88 3.31 0.34 -11.73
N GLY A 89 2.91 0.01 -12.96
CA GLY A 89 3.76 -0.66 -13.94
C GLY A 89 3.81 -2.20 -13.85
N VAL A 90 3.11 -2.83 -12.90
CA VAL A 90 3.29 -4.27 -12.59
C VAL A 90 2.32 -5.21 -13.33
N GLY A 91 1.45 -4.68 -14.19
CA GLY A 91 0.64 -5.49 -15.11
C GLY A 91 -0.46 -6.37 -14.47
N GLU A 92 -1.19 -7.08 -15.34
CA GLU A 92 -2.35 -7.90 -14.96
C GLU A 92 -1.97 -9.21 -14.30
N GLU A 93 -0.79 -9.73 -14.60
CA GLU A 93 -0.19 -10.92 -14.01
C GLU A 93 0.01 -10.78 -12.49
N ARG A 94 0.03 -9.55 -11.98
CA ARG A 94 0.05 -9.24 -10.55
C ARG A 94 -1.30 -8.79 -10.00
N GLY A 95 -2.40 -9.07 -10.71
CA GLY A 95 -3.75 -8.76 -10.27
C GLY A 95 -4.16 -7.29 -10.45
N VAL A 96 -3.34 -6.47 -11.10
CA VAL A 96 -3.64 -5.06 -11.39
C VAL A 96 -4.25 -4.95 -12.78
N ARG A 97 -5.58 -4.83 -12.85
CA ARG A 97 -6.31 -4.75 -14.12
C ARG A 97 -6.56 -3.32 -14.56
N ARG A 98 -6.42 -3.06 -15.85
CA ARG A 98 -6.84 -1.80 -16.47
C ARG A 98 -8.35 -1.87 -16.74
N LEU A 99 -9.06 -0.75 -16.63
CA LEU A 99 -10.52 -0.75 -16.88
C LEU A 99 -10.87 -1.32 -18.26
N LYS A 100 -10.08 -0.96 -19.29
CA LYS A 100 -10.27 -1.42 -20.67
C LYS A 100 -10.19 -2.94 -20.89
N SER A 101 -9.63 -3.70 -19.95
CA SER A 101 -9.52 -5.16 -20.05
C SER A 101 -10.59 -5.91 -19.25
N ILE A 102 -11.46 -5.19 -18.55
CA ILE A 102 -12.55 -5.78 -17.77
C ILE A 102 -13.78 -5.89 -18.69
N PRO A 103 -14.30 -7.10 -18.97
CA PRO A 103 -15.40 -7.30 -19.93
C PRO A 103 -16.63 -6.44 -19.68
N TYR A 104 -16.95 -6.16 -18.42
CA TYR A 104 -18.07 -5.30 -18.03
C TYR A 104 -17.92 -3.83 -18.49
N PHE A 105 -16.69 -3.37 -18.71
CA PHE A 105 -16.36 -1.99 -19.09
C PHE A 105 -15.83 -1.87 -20.52
N ILE A 106 -15.92 -2.95 -21.31
CA ILE A 106 -15.72 -2.84 -22.75
C ILE A 106 -16.98 -2.19 -23.30
N SER A 107 -16.92 -0.89 -23.57
CA SER A 107 -17.98 -0.22 -24.31
C SER A 107 -18.05 -0.84 -25.70
N ASN A 108 -19.25 -1.26 -26.12
CA ASN A 108 -19.56 -1.48 -27.53
C ASN A 108 -19.61 -0.11 -28.23
N GLU A 109 -18.49 0.61 -28.27
CA GLU A 109 -18.33 1.78 -29.14
C GLU A 109 -18.11 1.28 -30.57
N ASN A 110 -19.18 0.74 -31.16
CA ASN A 110 -19.37 0.51 -32.60
C ASN A 110 -20.83 0.06 -32.84
N GLN A 111 -21.80 0.90 -32.45
CA GLN A 111 -23.16 0.84 -33.00
C GLN A 111 -23.63 2.25 -33.33
#